data_AF-A0A7H9VCK8-F1
#
_entry.id   AF-A0A7H9VCK8-F1
#
_cell.length_a   1.000
_cell.length_b   1.000
_cell.length_c   1.000
_cell.angle_alpha   90.00
_cell.angle_beta   90.00
_cell.angle_gamma   90.00
#
_symmetry.space_group_name_H-M   'P 1'
#
loop_
_entity.id
_entity.type
_entity.pdbx_description
1 polymer ?
#
loop_
_entity_poly.entity_id
_entity_poly.type
_entity_poly.pdbx_seq_one_letter_code
_entity_poly.pdbx_strand_id
1 'polypeptide(L)'
;MISLTLSSTPVSCGPSCRSVTPSPRSMSSPTGRPMPAILLSTPSLRRSWRVTERPQQSRASCDRRVRHRSALAIYRHKSMAASKQCNLHQYRKSGLSGPRKRSRTRRSKTPAAAATEESSLAARKGCRGTLQARGELPEMDDLKKPTAGTTVKDPGPLAGVRVLDFGIVLAAPHCARLMVDMGAEVFHIERTGEGDAARHSGYLHGPGLSDSFFLQNWGKKSLSVDLKHPDGKRLIERLVAKADVVIENFRPGVIAKLGFGYERLSEINPGIIMCSVSAYGQTGPYAQRPGYGALAEAVAGVPEITGEPDGPPMPTLFAVGDNVASAMALGAICAALYDRTRTGKGRYLDISLLDATFQSHDIATPRYLASKGKVLHTRRGLLDAIYVPWGYFKGRDGWVQIKSIETEDGFATLLRAIGHGGLVGDPRFANPDARSENRAIIYDLMQKWVDGFASIRAIVDLLVDAGVPVAPVNTIPDVVKDPQILARRLIIDREHPTLGTLPLQNHWGVNFRDSQAPAYPPFLGEHNREATEIAGLSEAEFGRLSREGVLASEAAADEINSRKSGSRNSAAE
;
A
#
# COMPACT_ATOMS: atom_id res chain seq x y z
N MET A 1 -55.87 11.70 -7.76
CA MET A 1 -57.22 12.00 -7.24
C MET A 1 -57.24 11.61 -5.76
N ILE A 2 -57.82 12.45 -4.88
CA ILE A 2 -58.54 12.12 -3.62
C ILE A 2 -57.94 10.96 -2.78
N SER A 3 -57.23 11.11 -1.65
CA SER A 3 -57.31 11.99 -0.45
C SER A 3 -58.43 11.67 0.56
N LEU A 4 -58.12 11.84 1.86
CA LEU A 4 -58.91 11.69 3.12
C LEU A 4 -58.68 10.33 3.85
N THR A 5 -58.00 10.21 5.02
CA THR A 5 -58.14 10.80 6.39
C THR A 5 -59.31 10.19 7.21
N LEU A 6 -59.32 10.04 8.55
CA LEU A 6 -58.57 10.69 9.66
C LEU A 6 -58.79 9.93 11.01
N SER A 7 -57.92 10.13 12.02
CA SER A 7 -58.16 10.14 13.50
C SER A 7 -56.95 9.52 14.28
N SER A 8 -56.18 10.13 15.20
CA SER A 8 -56.28 11.24 16.19
C SER A 8 -56.85 10.81 17.57
N THR A 9 -56.37 11.15 18.78
CA THR A 9 -55.21 11.90 19.38
C THR A 9 -55.33 11.73 20.95
N PRO A 10 -54.73 12.53 21.88
CA PRO A 10 -53.32 12.91 22.15
C PRO A 10 -52.91 12.82 23.66
N VAL A 11 -51.68 13.24 24.02
CA VAL A 11 -51.32 13.85 25.33
C VAL A 11 -50.42 15.08 25.11
N SER A 12 -50.51 16.09 25.99
CA SER A 12 -50.00 17.48 25.94
C SER A 12 -48.72 17.68 26.82
N CYS A 13 -48.03 18.83 26.99
CA CYS A 13 -47.86 20.14 26.30
C CYS A 13 -46.61 20.86 26.92
N GLY A 14 -46.02 21.86 26.25
CA GLY A 14 -45.00 22.77 26.85
C GLY A 14 -44.22 23.63 25.83
N PRO A 15 -44.22 25.00 25.86
CA PRO A 15 -43.89 25.79 24.65
C PRO A 15 -42.81 26.89 24.78
N SER A 16 -42.20 27.27 23.64
CA SER A 16 -41.86 28.68 23.32
C SER A 16 -41.70 28.95 21.80
N CYS A 17 -42.42 29.96 21.31
CA CYS A 17 -42.48 30.49 19.93
C CYS A 17 -41.19 31.19 19.45
N ARG A 18 -41.01 31.68 18.20
CA ARG A 18 -41.47 31.40 16.82
C ARG A 18 -40.59 32.25 15.88
N SER A 19 -40.34 31.80 14.65
CA SER A 19 -39.66 32.55 13.58
C SER A 19 -40.64 33.20 12.59
N VAL A 20 -40.43 34.47 12.19
CA VAL A 20 -41.08 35.10 11.01
C VAL A 20 -40.16 36.14 10.34
N THR A 21 -40.10 36.10 9.01
CA THR A 21 -39.71 37.17 8.05
C THR A 21 -40.82 37.21 6.95
N PRO A 22 -40.88 38.10 5.93
CA PRO A 22 -39.88 39.08 5.46
C PRO A 22 -40.39 40.46 4.88
N SER A 23 -39.44 41.38 4.60
CA SER A 23 -39.43 42.36 3.46
C SER A 23 -40.39 43.60 3.48
N PRO A 24 -40.26 44.61 2.58
CA PRO A 24 -39.32 45.75 2.74
C PRO A 24 -39.94 47.15 2.49
N ARG A 25 -39.24 48.27 2.80
CA ARG A 25 -39.49 49.61 2.21
C ARG A 25 -38.30 50.59 2.33
N SER A 26 -38.41 51.73 1.65
CA SER A 26 -37.34 52.59 1.12
C SER A 26 -37.19 53.97 1.79
N MET A 27 -36.25 54.79 1.25
CA MET A 27 -35.90 56.22 1.53
C MET A 27 -34.71 56.43 2.49
N SER A 28 -33.81 57.43 2.32
CA SER A 28 -33.55 58.39 1.21
C SER A 28 -32.14 59.01 1.36
N SER A 29 -31.58 59.59 0.30
CA SER A 29 -30.33 60.41 0.33
C SER A 29 -30.65 61.90 0.63
N PRO A 30 -29.68 62.83 0.85
CA PRO A 30 -28.89 63.40 -0.28
C PRO A 30 -27.44 63.91 0.00
N THR A 31 -26.78 64.30 -1.12
CA THR A 31 -25.49 65.04 -1.29
C THR A 31 -24.16 64.24 -1.23
N GLY A 32 -23.06 64.64 -1.92
CA GLY A 32 -23.01 65.63 -3.02
C GLY A 32 -21.64 66.06 -3.61
N ARG A 33 -21.36 65.63 -4.87
CA ARG A 33 -20.73 66.39 -5.99
C ARG A 33 -19.18 66.53 -6.11
N PRO A 34 -18.62 66.75 -7.34
CA PRO A 34 -17.59 65.81 -7.88
C PRO A 34 -16.45 66.37 -8.78
N MET A 35 -15.65 65.46 -9.37
CA MET A 35 -14.89 65.57 -10.66
C MET A 35 -13.60 66.44 -10.66
N PRO A 36 -12.62 66.25 -11.61
CA PRO A 36 -12.76 65.78 -13.00
C PRO A 36 -11.88 64.60 -13.46
N ALA A 37 -12.15 64.16 -14.70
CA ALA A 37 -11.47 63.09 -15.43
C ALA A 37 -10.55 63.64 -16.53
N ILE A 38 -9.60 62.81 -17.00
CA ILE A 38 -8.79 63.04 -18.21
C ILE A 38 -8.95 61.82 -19.15
N LEU A 39 -9.20 62.07 -20.43
CA LEU A 39 -9.24 61.07 -21.50
C LEU A 39 -7.82 60.72 -21.99
N LEU A 40 -7.63 59.51 -22.54
CA LEU A 40 -7.01 59.31 -23.87
C LEU A 40 -7.12 57.85 -24.39
N SER A 41 -7.67 57.73 -25.61
CA SER A 41 -7.44 56.75 -26.70
C SER A 41 -7.15 55.24 -26.47
N THR A 42 -7.92 54.41 -27.21
CA THR A 42 -7.72 52.97 -27.51
C THR A 42 -6.69 52.75 -28.67
N PRO A 43 -6.17 51.54 -28.98
CA PRO A 43 -6.89 50.36 -29.55
C PRO A 43 -6.55 49.01 -28.85
N SER A 44 -7.49 48.10 -28.57
CA SER A 44 -8.21 47.16 -29.46
C SER A 44 -7.43 45.89 -29.87
N LEU A 45 -7.91 44.73 -29.41
CA LEU A 45 -7.86 43.41 -30.07
C LEU A 45 -8.57 42.36 -29.17
N ARG A 46 -9.82 42.02 -29.47
CA ARG A 46 -10.52 40.85 -28.92
C ARG A 46 -10.84 39.89 -30.06
N ARG A 47 -10.35 38.65 -30.00
CA ARG A 47 -10.86 37.55 -30.84
C ARG A 47 -12.00 36.85 -30.12
N SER A 48 -13.19 36.87 -30.70
CA SER A 48 -14.33 36.07 -30.26
C SER A 48 -14.50 34.86 -31.17
N TRP A 49 -14.59 33.67 -30.58
CA TRP A 49 -15.03 32.47 -31.30
C TRP A 49 -16.56 32.46 -31.33
N ARG A 50 -17.15 32.33 -32.53
CA ARG A 50 -18.59 32.14 -32.70
C ARG A 50 -18.90 30.65 -32.74
N VAL A 51 -19.93 30.26 -31.99
CA VAL A 51 -20.66 29.00 -32.23
C VAL A 51 -21.66 29.24 -33.36
N THR A 52 -21.75 28.31 -34.31
CA THR A 52 -22.77 28.32 -35.37
C THR A 52 -23.55 27.00 -35.35
N GLU A 53 -24.83 27.08 -34.99
CA GLU A 53 -25.80 26.00 -35.19
C GLU A 53 -26.47 26.07 -36.57
N ARG A 54 -27.16 24.97 -36.94
CA ARG A 54 -28.24 24.76 -37.94
C ARG A 54 -27.84 23.86 -39.13
N PRO A 55 -28.81 23.16 -39.77
CA PRO A 55 -30.06 22.58 -39.22
C PRO A 55 -30.32 21.12 -39.69
N GLN A 56 -31.43 20.53 -39.24
CA GLN A 56 -31.91 19.19 -39.63
C GLN A 56 -32.53 19.15 -41.05
N GLN A 57 -32.37 18.01 -41.75
CA GLN A 57 -33.29 17.35 -42.69
C GLN A 57 -32.60 16.06 -43.23
N SER A 58 -33.23 14.98 -43.70
CA SER A 58 -34.47 14.29 -43.29
C SER A 58 -34.51 12.88 -43.92
N ARG A 59 -35.32 11.96 -43.35
CA ARG A 59 -35.92 10.74 -43.95
C ARG A 59 -35.09 9.47 -44.25
N ALA A 60 -35.71 8.35 -43.82
CA ALA A 60 -35.90 7.06 -44.51
C ALA A 60 -35.03 5.84 -44.13
N SER A 61 -35.65 4.94 -43.35
CA SER A 61 -35.68 3.46 -43.46
C SER A 61 -34.60 2.69 -44.25
N CYS A 62 -34.02 1.65 -43.64
CA CYS A 62 -34.50 0.27 -43.87
C CYS A 62 -34.00 -0.71 -42.79
N ASP A 63 -34.74 -1.81 -42.59
CA ASP A 63 -34.43 -2.93 -41.68
C ASP A 63 -33.48 -3.95 -42.35
N ARG A 64 -32.44 -4.42 -41.64
CA ARG A 64 -31.91 -5.80 -41.82
C ARG A 64 -30.98 -6.30 -40.70
N ARG A 65 -31.62 -7.06 -39.81
CA ARG A 65 -31.17 -8.24 -39.04
C ARG A 65 -29.86 -8.98 -39.46
N VAL A 66 -29.15 -9.51 -38.42
CA VAL A 66 -28.16 -10.65 -38.34
C VAL A 66 -26.78 -10.51 -39.06
N ARG A 67 -25.59 -10.81 -38.49
CA ARG A 67 -25.13 -11.81 -37.49
C ARG A 67 -23.84 -11.38 -36.75
N HIS A 68 -23.64 -11.85 -35.51
CA HIS A 68 -22.32 -11.89 -34.86
C HIS A 68 -21.35 -12.84 -35.59
N ARG A 69 -20.08 -12.44 -35.67
CA ARG A 69 -18.93 -13.39 -35.69
C ARG A 69 -17.78 -12.85 -34.85
N SER A 70 -17.21 -13.74 -34.04
CA SER A 70 -16.14 -13.46 -33.08
C SER A 70 -14.78 -13.27 -33.75
N ALA A 71 -13.89 -12.50 -33.12
CA ALA A 71 -12.47 -12.51 -33.42
C ALA A 71 -11.65 -12.42 -32.12
N LEU A 72 -11.12 -13.55 -31.65
CA LEU A 72 -9.94 -13.53 -30.77
C LEU A 72 -8.71 -13.33 -31.65
N ALA A 73 -7.87 -12.35 -31.31
CA ALA A 73 -6.54 -12.19 -31.91
C ALA A 73 -5.48 -12.68 -30.92
N ILE A 74 -4.87 -13.83 -31.20
CA ILE A 74 -3.75 -14.40 -30.45
C ILE A 74 -2.46 -13.87 -31.06
N TYR A 75 -1.66 -13.13 -30.29
CA TYR A 75 -0.30 -12.77 -30.70
C TYR A 75 0.68 -13.90 -30.35
N ARG A 76 1.18 -14.60 -31.37
CA ARG A 76 2.35 -15.49 -31.27
C ARG A 76 3.55 -14.79 -31.88
N HIS A 77 4.57 -14.48 -31.07
CA HIS A 77 5.87 -14.10 -31.63
C HIS A 77 6.57 -15.33 -32.21
N LYS A 78 6.89 -15.28 -33.51
CA LYS A 78 7.86 -16.18 -34.14
C LYS A 78 9.22 -15.49 -34.17
N SER A 79 10.25 -16.22 -33.76
CA SER A 79 11.64 -15.90 -34.02
C SER A 79 11.98 -15.96 -35.51
N MET A 80 12.78 -15.01 -36.00
CA MET A 80 13.68 -15.26 -37.13
C MET A 80 15.10 -14.86 -36.74
N ALA A 81 16.05 -15.70 -37.14
CA ALA A 81 17.48 -15.51 -36.95
C ALA A 81 18.17 -15.19 -38.29
N ALA A 82 19.48 -14.96 -38.24
CA ALA A 82 20.41 -14.60 -39.32
C ALA A 82 20.50 -13.09 -39.66
N SER A 83 21.69 -12.50 -39.84
CA SER A 83 23.06 -13.00 -39.55
C SER A 83 24.14 -11.92 -39.68
N LYS A 84 25.21 -12.04 -38.87
CA LYS A 84 26.57 -11.41 -39.04
C LYS A 84 26.59 -9.86 -38.90
N GLN A 85 27.65 -9.22 -38.42
CA GLN A 85 29.07 -9.61 -38.46
C GLN A 85 29.90 -9.05 -37.26
N CYS A 86 31.04 -9.69 -37.03
CA CYS A 86 32.09 -9.51 -36.01
C CYS A 86 32.32 -8.13 -35.34
N ASN A 87 32.61 -8.16 -34.02
CA ASN A 87 34.02 -8.13 -33.58
C ASN A 87 34.23 -8.65 -32.15
N LEU A 88 35.23 -9.52 -31.96
CA LEU A 88 35.74 -9.93 -30.65
C LEU A 88 36.88 -8.99 -30.21
N HIS A 89 37.02 -8.79 -28.90
CA HIS A 89 38.34 -8.67 -28.28
C HIS A 89 38.42 -9.55 -27.02
N GLN A 90 39.55 -10.24 -26.87
CA GLN A 90 39.69 -11.38 -25.97
C GLN A 90 40.19 -11.00 -24.59
N TYR A 91 39.58 -11.56 -23.55
CA TYR A 91 40.21 -11.72 -22.25
C TYR A 91 41.35 -12.74 -22.36
N ARG A 92 42.56 -12.37 -21.94
CA ARG A 92 43.70 -13.31 -21.85
C ARG A 92 44.06 -13.54 -20.38
N LYS A 93 43.84 -14.77 -19.90
CA LYS A 93 44.39 -15.24 -18.62
C LYS A 93 45.90 -15.42 -18.75
N SER A 94 46.64 -15.03 -17.72
CA SER A 94 47.88 -15.69 -17.32
C SER A 94 47.95 -15.72 -15.80
N GLY A 95 48.25 -16.90 -15.25
CA GLY A 95 48.62 -17.06 -13.86
C GLY A 95 50.02 -17.66 -13.80
N LEU A 96 50.81 -17.28 -12.81
CA LEU A 96 52.07 -17.94 -12.45
C LEU A 96 52.30 -17.84 -10.93
N SER A 97 53.17 -18.70 -10.41
CA SER A 97 53.11 -19.23 -9.05
C SER A 97 54.28 -18.87 -8.13
N GLY A 98 54.00 -18.20 -7.00
CA GLY A 98 54.81 -18.19 -5.75
C GLY A 98 56.26 -17.63 -5.82
N PRO A 99 57.06 -17.71 -4.72
CA PRO A 99 56.69 -18.03 -3.33
C PRO A 99 57.27 -17.05 -2.25
N ARG A 100 56.76 -17.17 -1.01
CA ARG A 100 57.37 -16.83 0.31
C ARG A 100 58.38 -15.66 0.44
N LYS A 101 58.12 -14.77 1.41
CA LYS A 101 59.04 -14.54 2.56
C LYS A 101 58.34 -13.91 3.79
N ARG A 102 58.69 -14.40 4.97
CA ARG A 102 58.41 -13.75 6.27
C ARG A 102 59.48 -12.70 6.56
N SER A 103 59.14 -11.63 7.27
CA SER A 103 60.06 -11.01 8.23
C SER A 103 59.29 -10.49 9.46
N ARG A 104 59.90 -10.64 10.63
CA ARG A 104 59.51 -10.02 11.91
C ARG A 104 60.49 -8.89 12.19
N THR A 105 60.03 -7.78 12.77
CA THR A 105 60.70 -6.96 13.80
C THR A 105 59.84 -5.71 14.11
N ARG A 106 60.07 -4.91 15.17
CA ARG A 106 60.16 -5.20 16.62
C ARG A 106 60.07 -3.85 17.37
N ARG A 107 59.18 -3.77 18.37
CA ARG A 107 59.08 -2.74 19.45
C ARG A 107 60.18 -1.68 19.62
N SER A 108 59.73 -0.43 19.80
CA SER A 108 60.11 0.55 20.86
C SER A 108 58.87 1.44 21.12
N LYS A 109 58.24 1.52 22.30
CA LYS A 109 58.63 1.97 23.65
C LYS A 109 59.08 3.45 23.76
N THR A 110 58.10 4.34 24.02
CA THR A 110 57.93 5.28 25.19
C THR A 110 59.13 6.08 25.77
N PRO A 111 58.96 7.15 26.60
CA PRO A 111 57.78 7.54 27.43
C PRO A 111 57.42 9.06 27.58
N ALA A 112 56.41 9.32 28.44
CA ALA A 112 56.20 10.45 29.39
C ALA A 112 55.63 11.78 28.86
N ALA A 113 54.85 12.59 29.60
CA ALA A 113 54.13 12.54 30.91
C ALA A 113 52.96 13.58 30.83
N ALA A 114 51.72 13.39 31.33
CA ALA A 114 51.16 13.21 32.68
C ALA A 114 50.89 14.51 33.49
N ALA A 115 49.65 14.65 33.99
CA ALA A 115 49.04 15.57 34.99
C ALA A 115 47.73 16.20 34.43
N THR A 116 46.48 15.93 34.88
CA THR A 116 45.78 15.93 36.21
C THR A 116 45.48 17.31 36.80
N GLU A 117 44.19 17.63 36.96
CA GLU A 117 43.65 18.23 38.20
C GLU A 117 42.10 18.16 38.28
N GLU A 118 41.58 17.89 39.48
CA GLU A 118 40.19 18.14 39.89
C GLU A 118 40.15 19.41 40.76
N SER A 119 39.06 20.19 40.73
CA SER A 119 38.57 20.88 41.94
C SER A 119 37.11 21.33 41.81
N SER A 120 36.49 21.57 42.96
CA SER A 120 35.05 21.82 43.15
C SER A 120 34.80 23.21 43.76
N LEU A 121 33.58 23.78 43.61
CA LEU A 121 32.77 24.30 44.74
C LEU A 121 31.38 24.90 44.36
N ALA A 122 30.45 24.79 45.34
CA ALA A 122 29.30 25.66 45.67
C ALA A 122 28.30 26.12 44.56
N ALA A 123 27.01 25.78 44.57
CA ALA A 123 25.96 25.79 45.62
C ALA A 123 25.49 27.18 46.10
N ARG A 124 24.26 27.58 45.71
CA ARG A 124 23.44 28.61 46.37
C ARG A 124 21.97 28.15 46.48
N LYS A 125 21.35 28.35 47.65
CA LYS A 125 19.93 28.07 47.95
C LYS A 125 19.12 29.37 47.97
N GLY A 126 17.82 29.31 47.64
CA GLY A 126 16.84 30.39 47.82
C GLY A 126 15.39 29.86 47.85
N CYS A 127 14.57 30.44 48.74
CA CYS A 127 13.19 30.08 49.13
C CYS A 127 12.24 29.59 48.00
N ARG A 128 11.41 28.54 48.15
CA ARG A 128 10.23 28.31 49.06
C ARG A 128 9.10 29.35 48.94
N GLY A 129 7.94 28.94 48.39
CA GLY A 129 6.73 29.78 48.32
C GLY A 129 5.56 29.31 47.42
N THR A 130 5.14 28.04 47.53
CA THR A 130 3.74 27.54 47.43
C THR A 130 2.74 28.04 46.36
N LEU A 131 2.24 27.13 45.51
CA LEU A 131 0.81 26.73 45.48
C LEU A 131 0.57 25.43 44.68
N GLN A 132 -0.53 24.73 44.97
CA GLN A 132 -0.78 23.33 44.62
C GLN A 132 -1.31 23.09 43.20
N ALA A 133 -0.94 21.96 42.60
CA ALA A 133 -1.85 20.81 42.33
C ALA A 133 -1.60 20.09 40.98
N ARG A 134 -1.17 18.82 41.05
CA ARG A 134 -1.71 17.64 40.31
C ARG A 134 -0.92 16.39 40.67
N GLY A 135 -1.59 15.23 40.65
CA GLY A 135 -1.07 13.97 41.19
C GLY A 135 0.15 13.43 40.44
N GLU A 136 0.99 12.73 41.18
CA GLU A 136 2.16 12.03 40.66
C GLU A 136 1.73 10.90 39.71
N LEU A 137 2.39 10.79 38.57
CA LEU A 137 2.32 9.61 37.72
C LEU A 137 3.05 8.46 38.44
N PRO A 138 2.49 7.24 38.51
CA PRO A 138 3.15 6.14 39.21
C PRO A 138 4.48 5.77 38.57
N GLU A 139 5.47 5.42 39.40
CA GLU A 139 6.79 4.98 38.94
C GLU A 139 6.69 3.74 38.03
N MET A 140 7.51 3.72 37.00
CA MET A 140 7.32 2.82 35.85
C MET A 140 7.98 1.43 36.03
N ASP A 141 8.07 0.92 37.27
CA ASP A 141 8.88 -0.27 37.62
C ASP A 141 8.05 -1.52 38.02
N ASP A 142 6.71 -1.45 37.94
CA ASP A 142 5.81 -2.58 38.25
C ASP A 142 5.45 -3.47 37.03
N LEU A 143 6.14 -3.29 35.89
CA LEU A 143 6.10 -4.25 34.79
C LEU A 143 6.93 -5.49 35.13
N LYS A 144 6.32 -6.41 35.88
CA LYS A 144 6.84 -7.76 36.17
C LYS A 144 7.52 -8.37 34.93
N LYS A 145 8.85 -8.46 34.96
CA LYS A 145 9.63 -9.19 33.95
C LYS A 145 9.07 -10.61 33.85
N PRO A 146 8.68 -11.11 32.66
CA PRO A 146 8.21 -12.47 32.52
C PRO A 146 9.28 -13.44 33.02
N THR A 147 8.96 -14.20 34.07
CA THR A 147 9.80 -15.33 34.51
C THR A 147 9.94 -16.28 33.34
N ALA A 148 11.17 -16.70 33.04
CA ALA A 148 11.46 -17.66 31.99
C ALA A 148 10.83 -19.03 32.33
N GLY A 149 9.60 -19.24 31.88
CA GLY A 149 8.80 -20.42 32.16
C GLY A 149 7.73 -20.57 31.08
N THR A 150 7.91 -21.58 30.23
CA THR A 150 6.98 -22.03 29.19
C THR A 150 6.53 -20.94 28.20
N THR A 151 7.21 -20.88 27.05
CA THR A 151 6.74 -20.13 25.88
C THR A 151 5.38 -20.65 25.43
N VAL A 152 4.30 -19.99 25.85
CA VAL A 152 2.98 -20.17 25.24
C VAL A 152 3.14 -19.72 23.79
N LYS A 153 2.99 -20.67 22.84
CA LYS A 153 2.95 -20.34 21.42
C LYS A 153 1.75 -19.42 21.20
N ASP A 154 1.99 -18.16 20.89
CA ASP A 154 0.93 -17.24 20.49
C ASP A 154 0.51 -17.59 19.05
N PRO A 155 -0.71 -18.10 18.82
CA PRO A 155 -1.17 -18.45 17.49
C PRO A 155 -1.49 -17.21 16.63
N GLY A 156 -1.46 -16.00 17.19
CA GLY A 156 -1.72 -14.73 16.52
C GLY A 156 -3.14 -14.18 16.74
N PRO A 157 -3.38 -12.87 16.51
CA PRO A 157 -4.65 -12.21 16.84
C PRO A 157 -5.85 -12.63 15.98
N LEU A 158 -5.65 -13.32 14.85
CA LEU A 158 -6.71 -13.94 14.03
C LEU A 158 -6.72 -15.46 14.14
N ALA A 159 -6.09 -16.04 15.16
CA ALA A 159 -6.17 -17.47 15.43
C ALA A 159 -7.63 -17.94 15.55
N GLY A 160 -7.95 -19.02 14.83
CA GLY A 160 -9.31 -19.57 14.75
C GLY A 160 -10.22 -18.90 13.72
N VAL A 161 -9.80 -17.81 13.06
CA VAL A 161 -10.52 -17.23 11.92
C VAL A 161 -10.20 -18.03 10.66
N ARG A 162 -11.22 -18.53 9.96
CA ARG A 162 -11.07 -19.20 8.65
C ARG A 162 -11.48 -18.30 7.49
N VAL A 163 -10.61 -18.21 6.49
CA VAL A 163 -10.79 -17.38 5.28
C VAL A 163 -10.84 -18.26 4.03
N LEU A 164 -11.79 -17.98 3.14
CA LEU A 164 -11.79 -18.51 1.76
C LEU A 164 -11.37 -17.38 0.80
N ASP A 165 -10.19 -17.50 0.21
CA ASP A 165 -9.57 -16.51 -0.66
C ASP A 165 -9.69 -16.92 -2.13
N PHE A 166 -10.70 -16.37 -2.81
CA PHE A 166 -10.91 -16.47 -4.26
C PHE A 166 -10.12 -15.41 -5.04
N GLY A 167 -9.30 -14.60 -4.35
CA GLY A 167 -8.51 -13.56 -4.96
C GLY A 167 -7.51 -14.09 -5.97
N ILE A 168 -7.12 -13.25 -6.92
CA ILE A 168 -6.10 -13.53 -7.93
C ILE A 168 -5.07 -12.40 -8.01
N VAL A 169 -3.86 -12.72 -8.45
CA VAL A 169 -2.77 -11.79 -8.75
C VAL A 169 -2.20 -11.04 -7.53
N LEU A 170 -2.91 -10.06 -6.95
CA LEU A 170 -2.33 -9.21 -5.90
C LEU A 170 -3.30 -8.72 -4.81
N ALA A 171 -4.24 -7.81 -5.05
CA ALA A 171 -4.95 -7.12 -3.94
C ALA A 171 -5.68 -8.03 -2.92
N ALA A 172 -6.59 -8.91 -3.37
CA ALA A 172 -7.24 -9.85 -2.45
C ALA A 172 -6.24 -10.89 -1.87
N PRO A 173 -5.37 -11.52 -2.68
CA PRO A 173 -4.34 -12.42 -2.15
C PRO A 173 -3.42 -11.78 -1.10
N HIS A 174 -3.04 -10.51 -1.28
CA HIS A 174 -2.19 -9.77 -0.35
C HIS A 174 -2.91 -9.52 0.97
N CYS A 175 -4.18 -9.09 0.93
CA CYS A 175 -5.01 -8.97 2.13
C CYS A 175 -5.15 -10.30 2.88
N ALA A 176 -5.41 -11.41 2.18
CA ALA A 176 -5.54 -12.73 2.79
C ALA A 176 -4.21 -13.22 3.40
N ARG A 177 -3.08 -12.96 2.74
CA ARG A 177 -1.72 -13.19 3.26
C ARG A 177 -1.41 -12.28 4.47
N LEU A 178 -1.98 -11.07 4.48
CA LEU A 178 -2.20 -10.18 5.63
C LEU A 178 -2.64 -10.95 6.88
N MET A 179 -3.72 -11.72 6.70
CA MET A 179 -4.39 -12.48 7.76
C MET A 179 -3.63 -13.75 8.16
N VAL A 180 -2.90 -14.40 7.23
CA VAL A 180 -2.02 -15.53 7.55
C VAL A 180 -0.96 -15.14 8.59
N ASP A 181 -0.29 -14.00 8.43
CA ASP A 181 0.71 -13.55 9.43
C ASP A 181 0.10 -13.20 10.79
N MET A 182 -1.20 -12.87 10.81
CA MET A 182 -2.00 -12.70 12.03
C MET A 182 -2.51 -14.04 12.61
N GLY A 183 -2.25 -15.18 11.99
CA GLY A 183 -2.68 -16.50 12.49
C GLY A 183 -4.00 -17.04 11.92
N ALA A 184 -4.59 -16.40 10.91
CA ALA A 184 -5.80 -16.90 10.28
C ALA A 184 -5.51 -18.15 9.41
N GLU A 185 -6.45 -19.08 9.37
CA GLU A 185 -6.41 -20.21 8.44
C GLU A 185 -6.99 -19.79 7.09
N VAL A 186 -6.14 -19.67 6.07
CA VAL A 186 -6.54 -19.16 4.75
C VAL A 186 -6.50 -20.26 3.71
N PHE A 187 -7.66 -20.63 3.17
CA PHE A 187 -7.78 -21.49 1.99
C PHE A 187 -7.88 -20.64 0.73
N HIS A 188 -6.84 -20.67 -0.09
CA HIS A 188 -6.82 -20.10 -1.43
C HIS A 188 -7.59 -21.02 -2.39
N ILE A 189 -8.66 -20.49 -2.99
CA ILE A 189 -9.61 -21.23 -3.82
C ILE A 189 -9.24 -21.06 -5.28
N GLU A 190 -8.71 -22.12 -5.88
CA GLU A 190 -8.01 -22.06 -7.15
C GLU A 190 -8.71 -22.88 -8.24
N ARG A 191 -8.50 -22.48 -9.49
CA ARG A 191 -9.00 -23.24 -10.65
C ARG A 191 -8.20 -24.54 -10.82
N THR A 192 -8.86 -25.61 -11.23
CA THR A 192 -8.19 -26.86 -11.61
C THR A 192 -7.25 -26.65 -12.82
N GLY A 193 -6.09 -27.30 -12.78
CA GLY A 193 -5.05 -27.26 -13.80
C GLY A 193 -4.17 -26.00 -13.77
N GLU A 194 -4.76 -24.80 -13.91
CA GLU A 194 -3.99 -23.54 -14.05
C GLU A 194 -3.68 -22.84 -12.73
N GLY A 195 -4.54 -22.98 -11.70
CA GLY A 195 -4.42 -22.21 -10.45
C GLY A 195 -4.70 -20.70 -10.59
N ASP A 196 -4.17 -19.90 -9.67
CA ASP A 196 -4.07 -18.44 -9.82
C ASP A 196 -3.10 -18.07 -10.97
N ALA A 197 -3.44 -17.05 -11.73
CA ALA A 197 -2.59 -16.45 -12.76
C ALA A 197 -1.23 -15.99 -12.20
N ALA A 198 -1.14 -15.62 -10.91
CA ALA A 198 0.12 -15.30 -10.25
C ALA A 198 1.15 -16.44 -10.33
N ARG A 199 0.72 -17.72 -10.33
CA ARG A 199 1.62 -18.89 -10.45
C ARG A 199 2.48 -18.86 -11.72
N HIS A 200 2.04 -18.14 -12.76
CA HIS A 200 2.69 -18.05 -14.07
C HIS A 200 3.36 -16.69 -14.33
N SER A 201 3.44 -15.82 -13.31
CA SER A 201 3.93 -14.45 -13.42
C SER A 201 5.08 -14.20 -12.45
N GLY A 202 6.31 -14.08 -12.94
CA GLY A 202 7.50 -13.88 -12.09
C GLY A 202 8.82 -14.00 -12.86
N TYR A 203 9.93 -13.81 -12.16
CA TYR A 203 11.28 -14.21 -12.59
C TYR A 203 11.57 -15.68 -12.27
N LEU A 204 11.01 -16.22 -11.18
CA LEU A 204 11.04 -17.65 -10.89
C LEU A 204 10.05 -18.39 -11.80
N HIS A 205 10.45 -19.57 -12.28
CA HIS A 205 9.66 -20.37 -13.22
C HIS A 205 9.78 -21.88 -12.90
N GLY A 206 8.66 -22.58 -12.89
CA GLY A 206 8.55 -24.02 -12.63
C GLY A 206 7.26 -24.40 -11.89
N PRO A 207 6.98 -25.69 -11.61
CA PRO A 207 5.79 -26.12 -10.87
C PRO A 207 5.75 -25.51 -9.45
N GLY A 208 4.70 -24.74 -9.15
CA GLY A 208 4.59 -23.94 -7.93
C GLY A 208 5.54 -22.73 -7.84
N LEU A 209 6.38 -22.45 -8.85
CA LEU A 209 7.44 -21.45 -8.77
C LEU A 209 7.09 -20.15 -9.50
N SER A 210 6.68 -19.16 -8.73
CA SER A 210 6.67 -17.75 -9.09
C SER A 210 6.97 -16.93 -7.84
N ASP A 211 7.85 -15.94 -7.94
CA ASP A 211 8.13 -14.97 -6.87
C ASP A 211 6.90 -14.11 -6.54
N SER A 212 6.09 -13.73 -7.54
CA SER A 212 4.81 -13.05 -7.31
C SER A 212 3.83 -13.93 -6.52
N PHE A 213 3.68 -15.20 -6.91
CA PHE A 213 2.80 -16.13 -6.21
C PHE A 213 3.30 -16.41 -4.79
N PHE A 214 4.61 -16.62 -4.62
CA PHE A 214 5.23 -16.85 -3.32
C PHE A 214 4.88 -15.71 -2.37
N LEU A 215 5.16 -14.48 -2.79
CA LEU A 215 5.02 -13.29 -1.97
C LEU A 215 3.58 -13.07 -1.47
N GLN A 216 2.59 -13.44 -2.27
CA GLN A 216 1.16 -13.26 -1.96
C GLN A 216 0.46 -14.51 -1.40
N ASN A 217 1.09 -15.69 -1.39
CA ASN A 217 0.41 -16.94 -1.00
C ASN A 217 1.18 -17.84 -0.03
N TRP A 218 2.37 -17.45 0.43
CA TRP A 218 3.06 -18.19 1.50
C TRP A 218 2.21 -18.30 2.77
N GLY A 219 2.24 -19.49 3.37
CA GLY A 219 1.46 -19.85 4.55
C GLY A 219 -0.04 -20.11 4.32
N LYS A 220 -0.57 -19.90 3.11
CA LYS A 220 -1.94 -20.31 2.74
C LYS A 220 -2.04 -21.81 2.47
N LYS A 221 -3.27 -22.30 2.42
CA LYS A 221 -3.64 -23.67 2.00
C LYS A 221 -4.28 -23.61 0.61
N SER A 222 -3.81 -24.40 -0.36
CA SER A 222 -4.42 -24.44 -1.70
C SER A 222 -5.53 -25.49 -1.80
N LEU A 223 -6.73 -25.06 -2.18
CA LEU A 223 -7.83 -25.91 -2.64
C LEU A 223 -8.05 -25.64 -4.13
N SER A 224 -7.75 -26.61 -4.98
CA SER A 224 -7.99 -26.51 -6.43
C SER A 224 -9.25 -27.27 -6.81
N VAL A 225 -10.27 -26.53 -7.26
CA VAL A 225 -11.64 -27.02 -7.42
C VAL A 225 -12.33 -26.46 -8.67
N ASP A 226 -13.06 -27.30 -9.42
CA ASP A 226 -13.89 -26.81 -10.53
C ASP A 226 -15.22 -26.23 -10.02
N LEU A 227 -15.24 -24.90 -9.89
CA LEU A 227 -16.43 -24.12 -9.51
C LEU A 227 -17.56 -24.15 -10.57
N LYS A 228 -17.35 -24.76 -11.75
CA LYS A 228 -18.43 -25.01 -12.72
C LYS A 228 -19.18 -26.32 -12.40
N HIS A 229 -18.51 -27.29 -11.79
CA HIS A 229 -19.11 -28.57 -11.45
C HIS A 229 -20.05 -28.44 -10.23
N PRO A 230 -21.25 -29.04 -10.22
CA PRO A 230 -22.17 -28.93 -9.10
C PRO A 230 -21.61 -29.44 -7.76
N ASP A 231 -20.76 -30.47 -7.77
CA ASP A 231 -20.08 -30.90 -6.54
C ASP A 231 -19.02 -29.92 -6.05
N GLY A 232 -18.28 -29.26 -6.96
CA GLY A 232 -17.33 -28.21 -6.59
C GLY A 232 -18.04 -27.04 -5.91
N LYS A 233 -19.24 -26.68 -6.40
CA LYS A 233 -20.09 -25.69 -5.73
C LYS A 233 -20.56 -26.15 -4.35
N ARG A 234 -21.07 -27.38 -4.23
CA ARG A 234 -21.49 -27.95 -2.94
C ARG A 234 -20.36 -27.98 -1.92
N LEU A 235 -19.13 -28.30 -2.34
CA LEU A 235 -17.94 -28.27 -1.48
C LEU A 235 -17.70 -26.86 -0.93
N ILE A 236 -17.71 -25.83 -1.78
CA ILE A 236 -17.58 -24.44 -1.34
C ILE A 236 -18.72 -24.02 -0.42
N GLU A 237 -19.98 -24.35 -0.71
CA GLU A 237 -21.11 -24.02 0.18
C GLU A 237 -20.95 -24.65 1.58
N ARG A 238 -20.44 -25.88 1.67
CA ARG A 238 -20.12 -26.52 2.95
C ARG A 238 -18.95 -25.84 3.68
N LEU A 239 -17.93 -25.37 2.95
CA LEU A 239 -16.82 -24.59 3.53
C LEU A 239 -17.27 -23.21 4.02
N VAL A 240 -18.17 -22.53 3.31
CA VAL A 240 -18.77 -21.24 3.73
C VAL A 240 -19.51 -21.37 5.05
N ALA A 241 -20.21 -22.48 5.29
CA ALA A 241 -20.82 -22.81 6.58
C ALA A 241 -19.82 -23.04 7.73
N LYS A 242 -18.52 -23.07 7.44
CA LYS A 242 -17.39 -23.25 8.37
C LYS A 242 -16.34 -22.15 8.30
N ALA A 243 -16.60 -21.08 7.54
CA ALA A 243 -15.69 -19.96 7.33
C ALA A 243 -16.20 -18.69 8.03
N ASP A 244 -15.28 -17.77 8.30
CA ASP A 244 -15.58 -16.46 8.88
C ASP A 244 -15.56 -15.36 7.82
N VAL A 245 -14.66 -15.48 6.85
CA VAL A 245 -14.40 -14.48 5.83
C VAL A 245 -14.34 -15.14 4.45
N VAL A 246 -14.94 -14.51 3.45
CA VAL A 246 -14.68 -14.75 2.03
C VAL A 246 -14.07 -13.48 1.45
N ILE A 247 -13.00 -13.61 0.68
CA ILE A 247 -12.36 -12.48 -0.01
C ILE A 247 -12.16 -12.80 -1.50
N GLU A 248 -12.42 -11.82 -2.35
CA GLU A 248 -12.31 -11.92 -3.80
C GLU A 248 -11.95 -10.56 -4.44
N ASN A 249 -11.36 -10.58 -5.64
CA ASN A 249 -11.06 -9.38 -6.43
C ASN A 249 -11.42 -9.53 -7.91
N PHE A 250 -12.49 -10.27 -8.21
CA PHE A 250 -13.00 -10.34 -9.57
C PHE A 250 -13.73 -9.04 -9.96
N ARG A 251 -14.11 -8.95 -11.24
CA ARG A 251 -14.95 -7.84 -11.69
C ARG A 251 -16.34 -7.95 -11.03
N PRO A 252 -16.95 -6.83 -10.62
CA PRO A 252 -18.27 -6.81 -9.96
C PRO A 252 -19.31 -7.73 -10.60
N GLY A 253 -19.87 -8.63 -9.78
CA GLY A 253 -20.86 -9.64 -10.17
C GLY A 253 -20.31 -10.94 -10.78
N VAL A 254 -19.00 -11.13 -10.94
CA VAL A 254 -18.42 -12.43 -11.38
C VAL A 254 -18.62 -13.51 -10.31
N ILE A 255 -18.28 -13.21 -9.06
CA ILE A 255 -18.44 -14.15 -7.93
C ILE A 255 -19.92 -14.56 -7.73
N ALA A 256 -20.86 -13.62 -7.92
CA ALA A 256 -22.29 -13.89 -7.89
C ALA A 256 -22.74 -14.84 -9.02
N LYS A 257 -22.20 -14.69 -10.23
CA LYS A 257 -22.46 -15.62 -11.37
C LYS A 257 -21.88 -17.02 -11.14
N LEU A 258 -20.82 -17.15 -10.34
CA LEU A 258 -20.32 -18.46 -9.89
C LEU A 258 -21.25 -19.11 -8.85
N GLY A 259 -22.06 -18.32 -8.14
CA GLY A 259 -23.00 -18.77 -7.11
C GLY A 259 -22.62 -18.36 -5.69
N PHE A 260 -21.60 -17.51 -5.52
CA PHE A 260 -21.00 -17.17 -4.22
C PHE A 260 -21.12 -15.65 -3.93
N GLY A 261 -22.20 -15.01 -4.38
CA GLY A 261 -22.52 -13.63 -4.02
C GLY A 261 -22.96 -13.52 -2.56
N TYR A 262 -22.78 -12.34 -1.95
CA TYR A 262 -22.96 -12.14 -0.52
C TYR A 262 -24.34 -12.59 -0.01
N GLU A 263 -25.40 -12.33 -0.76
CA GLU A 263 -26.76 -12.75 -0.43
C GLU A 263 -26.80 -14.27 -0.17
N ARG A 264 -26.30 -15.06 -1.14
CA ARG A 264 -26.23 -16.52 -1.04
C ARG A 264 -25.32 -17.01 0.08
N LEU A 265 -24.17 -16.35 0.29
CA LEU A 265 -23.27 -16.71 1.39
C LEU A 265 -23.92 -16.42 2.76
N SER A 266 -24.68 -15.34 2.88
CA SER A 266 -25.35 -14.94 4.12
C SER A 266 -26.55 -15.83 4.47
N GLU A 267 -27.20 -16.46 3.48
CA GLU A 267 -28.20 -17.52 3.70
C GLU A 267 -27.57 -18.77 4.35
N ILE A 268 -26.37 -19.16 3.88
CA ILE A 268 -25.64 -20.33 4.36
C ILE A 268 -25.04 -20.05 5.74
N ASN A 269 -24.50 -18.85 5.94
CA ASN A 269 -23.83 -18.42 7.16
C ASN A 269 -24.14 -16.93 7.43
N PRO A 270 -25.13 -16.62 8.29
CA PRO A 270 -25.48 -15.24 8.63
C PRO A 270 -24.36 -14.44 9.32
N GLY A 271 -23.30 -15.11 9.76
CA GLY A 271 -22.08 -14.53 10.34
C GLY A 271 -20.95 -14.31 9.33
N ILE A 272 -21.12 -14.60 8.04
CA ILE A 272 -20.04 -14.50 7.04
C ILE A 272 -19.71 -13.05 6.71
N ILE A 273 -18.42 -12.71 6.70
CA ILE A 273 -17.93 -11.44 6.17
C ILE A 273 -17.47 -11.68 4.75
N MET A 274 -17.95 -10.90 3.79
CA MET A 274 -17.47 -10.98 2.40
C MET A 274 -16.82 -9.66 2.02
N CYS A 275 -15.57 -9.72 1.57
CA CYS A 275 -14.81 -8.56 1.10
C CYS A 275 -14.53 -8.68 -0.39
N SER A 276 -15.10 -7.75 -1.17
CA SER A 276 -14.86 -7.63 -2.60
C SER A 276 -13.92 -6.46 -2.87
N VAL A 277 -12.73 -6.73 -3.42
CA VAL A 277 -11.73 -5.71 -3.74
C VAL A 277 -11.69 -5.48 -5.25
N SER A 278 -12.29 -4.41 -5.74
CA SER A 278 -12.45 -4.15 -7.19
C SER A 278 -11.67 -2.92 -7.65
N ALA A 279 -11.53 -2.70 -8.97
CA ALA A 279 -10.78 -1.54 -9.46
C ALA A 279 -11.48 -0.19 -9.20
N TYR A 280 -12.82 -0.16 -9.28
CA TYR A 280 -13.62 1.08 -9.27
C TYR A 280 -14.87 1.01 -8.36
N GLY A 281 -14.99 0.00 -7.51
CA GLY A 281 -16.16 -0.27 -6.66
C GLY A 281 -17.18 -1.18 -7.33
N GLN A 282 -18.09 -1.74 -6.53
CA GLN A 282 -19.22 -2.54 -7.03
C GLN A 282 -20.34 -1.66 -7.62
N THR A 283 -20.27 -0.34 -7.40
CA THR A 283 -21.29 0.64 -7.82
C THR A 283 -20.71 1.78 -8.66
N GLY A 284 -21.57 2.64 -9.21
CA GLY A 284 -21.16 3.77 -10.04
C GLY A 284 -20.88 3.42 -11.50
N PRO A 285 -20.55 4.43 -12.34
CA PRO A 285 -20.50 4.27 -13.80
C PRO A 285 -19.33 3.40 -14.29
N TYR A 286 -18.32 3.16 -13.45
CA TYR A 286 -17.09 2.46 -13.84
C TYR A 286 -17.01 1.02 -13.29
N ALA A 287 -17.93 0.59 -12.42
CA ALA A 287 -17.92 -0.72 -11.76
C ALA A 287 -17.71 -1.92 -12.72
N GLN A 288 -18.39 -1.90 -13.89
CA GLN A 288 -18.31 -3.00 -14.86
C GLN A 288 -17.09 -2.93 -15.80
N ARG A 289 -16.20 -1.94 -15.65
CA ARG A 289 -14.99 -1.81 -16.46
C ARG A 289 -13.90 -2.80 -15.98
N PRO A 290 -13.07 -3.35 -16.88
CA PRO A 290 -11.82 -3.98 -16.46
C PRO A 290 -10.91 -2.91 -15.84
N GLY A 291 -10.12 -3.30 -14.83
CA GLY A 291 -9.21 -2.38 -14.14
C GLY A 291 -8.10 -3.13 -13.40
N TYR A 292 -7.08 -2.36 -13.05
CA TYR A 292 -5.84 -2.74 -12.35
C TYR A 292 -5.37 -1.50 -11.56
N GLY A 293 -4.50 -1.64 -10.55
CA GLY A 293 -4.01 -0.53 -9.72
C GLY A 293 -3.57 0.70 -10.53
N ALA A 294 -2.67 0.54 -11.49
CA ALA A 294 -2.19 1.62 -12.35
C ALA A 294 -3.29 2.35 -13.16
N LEU A 295 -4.41 1.68 -13.48
CA LEU A 295 -5.57 2.32 -14.14
C LEU A 295 -6.42 3.10 -13.14
N ALA A 296 -6.58 2.60 -11.92
CA ALA A 296 -7.22 3.34 -10.83
C ALA A 296 -6.38 4.57 -10.43
N GLU A 297 -5.05 4.46 -10.39
CA GLU A 297 -4.11 5.55 -10.16
C GLU A 297 -4.19 6.64 -11.26
N ALA A 298 -4.29 6.23 -12.52
CA ALA A 298 -4.51 7.17 -13.63
C ALA A 298 -5.86 7.91 -13.51
N VAL A 299 -6.94 7.22 -13.10
CA VAL A 299 -8.25 7.84 -12.85
C VAL A 299 -8.23 8.75 -11.62
N ALA A 300 -7.45 8.40 -10.59
CA ALA A 300 -7.26 9.22 -9.39
C ALA A 300 -6.39 10.47 -9.64
N GLY A 301 -5.66 10.54 -10.76
CA GLY A 301 -4.81 11.67 -11.13
C GLY A 301 -3.37 11.59 -10.62
N VAL A 302 -2.94 10.46 -10.04
CA VAL A 302 -1.58 10.27 -9.50
C VAL A 302 -0.48 10.59 -10.54
N PRO A 303 -0.58 10.15 -11.81
CA PRO A 303 0.43 10.51 -12.81
C PRO A 303 0.47 11.99 -13.19
N GLU A 304 -0.60 12.76 -12.98
CA GLU A 304 -0.64 14.19 -13.31
C GLU A 304 0.07 15.06 -12.27
N ILE A 305 0.26 14.53 -11.06
CA ILE A 305 1.05 15.16 -9.98
C ILE A 305 2.46 14.57 -9.83
N THR A 306 2.81 13.52 -10.58
CA THR A 306 4.08 12.78 -10.46
C THR A 306 4.97 12.95 -11.70
N GLY A 307 6.24 13.32 -11.49
CA GLY A 307 7.24 13.51 -12.55
C GLY A 307 7.68 14.97 -12.74
N GLU A 308 8.45 15.22 -13.81
CA GLU A 308 9.00 16.54 -14.16
C GLU A 308 7.92 17.53 -14.65
N PRO A 309 8.04 18.85 -14.37
CA PRO A 309 6.99 19.83 -14.65
C PRO A 309 6.48 19.80 -16.10
N ASP A 310 7.41 19.85 -17.06
CA ASP A 310 7.14 19.82 -18.49
C ASP A 310 7.20 18.39 -19.09
N GLY A 311 7.34 17.38 -18.23
CA GLY A 311 7.36 15.97 -18.61
C GLY A 311 5.96 15.41 -18.88
N PRO A 312 5.87 14.21 -19.49
CA PRO A 312 4.62 13.46 -19.56
C PRO A 312 4.20 12.99 -18.14
N PRO A 313 2.91 12.65 -17.94
CA PRO A 313 2.45 12.03 -16.69
C PRO A 313 3.24 10.76 -16.36
N MET A 314 3.78 10.67 -15.13
CA MET A 314 4.66 9.57 -14.73
C MET A 314 3.90 8.57 -13.84
N PRO A 315 3.84 7.27 -14.20
CA PRO A 315 3.18 6.27 -13.36
C PRO A 315 3.98 6.00 -12.07
N THR A 316 3.32 5.48 -11.04
CA THR A 316 4.04 4.79 -9.97
C THR A 316 4.64 3.49 -10.51
N LEU A 317 5.76 3.03 -9.94
CA LEU A 317 6.46 1.82 -10.38
C LEU A 317 6.31 0.65 -9.40
N PHE A 318 5.35 0.75 -8.47
CA PHE A 318 5.02 -0.26 -7.47
C PHE A 318 3.52 -0.19 -7.19
N ALA A 319 2.90 -1.31 -6.81
CA ALA A 319 1.44 -1.44 -6.74
C ALA A 319 0.82 -0.71 -5.52
N VAL A 320 0.85 0.62 -5.52
CA VAL A 320 0.33 1.46 -4.42
C VAL A 320 -1.17 1.20 -4.24
N GLY A 321 -1.97 1.34 -5.30
CA GLY A 321 -3.41 1.18 -5.22
C GLY A 321 -3.83 -0.18 -4.64
N ASP A 322 -3.22 -1.27 -5.11
CA ASP A 322 -3.48 -2.63 -4.61
C ASP A 322 -3.04 -2.82 -3.15
N ASN A 323 -1.84 -2.36 -2.77
CA ASN A 323 -1.34 -2.53 -1.40
C ASN A 323 -2.15 -1.71 -0.37
N VAL A 324 -2.52 -0.47 -0.70
CA VAL A 324 -3.36 0.38 0.17
C VAL A 324 -4.78 -0.20 0.27
N ALA A 325 -5.38 -0.63 -0.84
CA ALA A 325 -6.68 -1.31 -0.81
C ALA A 325 -6.65 -2.60 0.01
N SER A 326 -5.55 -3.36 -0.03
CA SER A 326 -5.36 -4.56 0.80
C SER A 326 -5.31 -4.23 2.29
N ALA A 327 -4.60 -3.17 2.69
CA ALA A 327 -4.54 -2.71 4.07
C ALA A 327 -5.91 -2.20 4.57
N MET A 328 -6.65 -1.47 3.72
CA MET A 328 -8.01 -1.03 4.01
C MET A 328 -8.99 -2.22 4.14
N ALA A 329 -8.91 -3.20 3.24
CA ALA A 329 -9.70 -4.43 3.31
C ALA A 329 -9.42 -5.20 4.61
N LEU A 330 -8.15 -5.36 4.99
CA LEU A 330 -7.74 -6.01 6.23
C LEU A 330 -8.30 -5.28 7.47
N GLY A 331 -8.20 -3.95 7.50
CA GLY A 331 -8.80 -3.13 8.56
C GLY A 331 -10.33 -3.25 8.64
N ALA A 332 -11.01 -3.23 7.49
CA ALA A 332 -12.46 -3.39 7.40
C ALA A 332 -12.92 -4.80 7.82
N ILE A 333 -12.18 -5.85 7.44
CA ILE A 333 -12.43 -7.23 7.86
C ILE A 333 -12.25 -7.37 9.38
N CYS A 334 -11.18 -6.83 9.96
CA CYS A 334 -10.97 -6.85 11.41
C CYS A 334 -12.08 -6.09 12.17
N ALA A 335 -12.50 -4.93 11.66
CA ALA A 335 -13.61 -4.17 12.22
C ALA A 335 -14.96 -4.93 12.12
N ALA A 336 -15.21 -5.62 11.01
CA ALA A 336 -16.40 -6.44 10.81
C ALA A 336 -16.40 -7.70 11.70
N LEU A 337 -15.23 -8.36 11.86
CA LEU A 337 -15.05 -9.48 12.80
C LEU A 337 -15.35 -9.03 14.23
N TYR A 338 -14.86 -7.85 14.63
CA TYR A 338 -15.15 -7.26 15.93
C TYR A 338 -16.64 -6.88 16.09
N ASP A 339 -17.28 -6.27 15.08
CA ASP A 339 -18.72 -5.96 15.14
C ASP A 339 -19.60 -7.21 15.21
N ARG A 340 -19.19 -8.30 14.56
CA ARG A 340 -19.85 -9.60 14.63
C ARG A 340 -19.86 -10.19 16.04
N THR A 341 -18.86 -9.93 16.88
CA THR A 341 -18.86 -10.38 18.29
C THR A 341 -20.02 -9.80 19.11
N ARG A 342 -20.49 -8.60 18.75
CA ARG A 342 -21.60 -7.90 19.41
C ARG A 342 -22.95 -8.13 18.75
N THR A 343 -22.96 -8.34 17.43
CA THR A 343 -24.19 -8.38 16.62
C THR A 343 -24.60 -9.78 16.18
N GLY A 344 -23.68 -10.74 16.20
CA GLY A 344 -23.85 -12.08 15.60
C GLY A 344 -23.94 -12.08 14.07
N LYS A 345 -23.76 -10.93 13.41
CA LYS A 345 -24.03 -10.76 11.97
C LYS A 345 -22.77 -10.48 11.16
N GLY A 346 -22.74 -11.05 9.97
CA GLY A 346 -21.78 -10.79 8.91
C GLY A 346 -21.96 -9.42 8.25
N ARG A 347 -21.04 -9.09 7.34
CA ARG A 347 -21.01 -7.82 6.59
C ARG A 347 -20.52 -8.05 5.16
N TYR A 348 -21.10 -7.30 4.21
CA TYR A 348 -20.49 -7.10 2.89
C TYR A 348 -19.62 -5.86 2.92
N LEU A 349 -18.40 -5.98 2.36
CA LEU A 349 -17.40 -4.93 2.30
C LEU A 349 -17.03 -4.71 0.82
N ASP A 350 -17.38 -3.54 0.28
CA ASP A 350 -16.93 -3.07 -1.03
C ASP A 350 -15.71 -2.17 -0.83
N ILE A 351 -14.57 -2.60 -1.34
CA ILE A 351 -13.29 -1.87 -1.32
C ILE A 351 -12.89 -1.65 -2.78
N SER A 352 -12.42 -0.44 -3.12
CA SER A 352 -11.86 -0.20 -4.44
C SER A 352 -10.44 0.35 -4.46
N LEU A 353 -9.68 -0.03 -5.50
CA LEU A 353 -8.35 0.50 -5.77
C LEU A 353 -8.41 2.02 -6.02
N LEU A 354 -9.50 2.50 -6.64
CA LEU A 354 -9.75 3.91 -6.85
C LEU A 354 -9.97 4.65 -5.52
N ASP A 355 -10.81 4.12 -4.62
CA ASP A 355 -11.06 4.75 -3.32
C ASP A 355 -9.78 4.79 -2.46
N ALA A 356 -9.03 3.69 -2.44
CA ALA A 356 -7.75 3.60 -1.73
C ALA A 356 -6.73 4.63 -2.23
N THR A 357 -6.63 4.78 -3.56
CA THR A 357 -5.72 5.75 -4.18
C THR A 357 -6.22 7.19 -4.00
N PHE A 358 -7.53 7.43 -4.11
CA PHE A 358 -8.14 8.74 -3.93
C PHE A 358 -8.02 9.23 -2.47
N GLN A 359 -8.24 8.36 -1.49
CA GLN A 359 -8.04 8.67 -0.07
C GLN A 359 -6.57 8.99 0.26
N SER A 360 -5.63 8.49 -0.55
CA SER A 360 -4.21 8.85 -0.43
C SER A 360 -3.88 10.26 -0.94
N HIS A 361 -4.83 11.02 -1.50
CA HIS A 361 -4.67 12.44 -1.84
C HIS A 361 -4.93 13.34 -0.62
N ASP A 362 -4.08 13.21 0.39
CA ASP A 362 -4.13 13.97 1.65
C ASP A 362 -4.03 15.50 1.48
N ILE A 363 -3.34 15.96 0.43
CA ILE A 363 -3.10 17.39 0.19
C ILE A 363 -3.72 17.90 -1.12
N ALA A 364 -3.48 17.24 -2.26
CA ALA A 364 -3.81 17.78 -3.57
C ALA A 364 -5.32 18.05 -3.74
N THR A 365 -6.15 17.04 -3.47
CA THR A 365 -7.61 17.13 -3.59
C THR A 365 -8.22 18.09 -2.56
N PRO A 366 -7.91 18.01 -1.24
CA PRO A 366 -8.41 18.97 -0.26
C PRO A 366 -8.07 20.43 -0.59
N ARG A 367 -6.86 20.73 -1.07
CA ARG A 367 -6.47 22.10 -1.45
C ARG A 367 -7.16 22.59 -2.71
N TYR A 368 -7.32 21.73 -3.73
CA TYR A 368 -8.11 22.08 -4.92
C TYR A 368 -9.55 22.45 -4.53
N LEU A 369 -10.19 21.63 -3.69
CA LEU A 369 -11.56 21.87 -3.21
C LEU A 369 -11.65 23.14 -2.34
N ALA A 370 -10.80 23.29 -1.32
CA ALA A 370 -10.82 24.42 -0.40
C ALA A 370 -10.55 25.76 -1.10
N SER A 371 -9.65 25.77 -2.09
CA SER A 371 -9.34 26.95 -2.90
C SER A 371 -10.40 27.28 -3.98
N LYS A 372 -11.43 26.43 -4.12
CA LYS A 372 -12.46 26.51 -5.18
C LYS A 372 -11.86 26.45 -6.58
N GLY A 373 -10.93 25.51 -6.79
CA GLY A 373 -10.27 25.22 -8.06
C GLY A 373 -9.13 26.15 -8.45
N LYS A 374 -8.64 27.00 -7.52
CA LYS A 374 -7.53 27.94 -7.79
C LYS A 374 -6.14 27.34 -7.59
N VAL A 375 -6.00 26.45 -6.60
CA VAL A 375 -4.74 25.76 -6.29
C VAL A 375 -4.71 24.45 -7.06
N LEU A 376 -3.88 24.40 -8.11
CA LEU A 376 -3.60 23.20 -8.88
C LEU A 376 -2.33 22.54 -8.34
N HIS A 377 -2.41 21.25 -8.04
CA HIS A 377 -1.23 20.41 -7.88
C HIS A 377 -0.94 19.78 -9.24
N THR A 378 0.32 19.87 -9.67
CA THR A 378 0.83 19.37 -10.95
C THR A 378 2.18 18.72 -10.69
N ARG A 379 2.77 18.11 -11.72
CA ARG A 379 4.19 17.71 -11.73
C ARG A 379 5.12 18.85 -11.29
N ARG A 380 6.19 18.50 -10.54
CA ARG A 380 7.17 19.44 -9.95
C ARG A 380 8.62 18.94 -9.99
N GLY A 381 8.86 17.74 -10.53
CA GLY A 381 10.18 17.10 -10.52
C GLY A 381 10.62 16.74 -9.11
N LEU A 382 11.85 17.14 -8.78
CA LEU A 382 12.58 16.71 -7.59
C LEU A 382 12.31 17.53 -6.30
N LEU A 383 11.41 18.51 -6.35
CA LEU A 383 11.22 19.50 -5.28
C LEU A 383 9.77 19.50 -4.79
N ASP A 384 9.58 19.55 -3.48
CA ASP A 384 8.24 19.64 -2.90
C ASP A 384 7.55 20.97 -3.27
N ALA A 385 6.24 20.90 -3.52
CA ALA A 385 5.45 22.04 -3.95
C ALA A 385 5.22 23.06 -2.81
N ILE A 386 5.23 22.60 -1.56
CA ILE A 386 4.57 23.18 -0.39
C ILE A 386 5.57 23.50 0.71
N TYR A 387 6.36 22.49 1.09
CA TYR A 387 7.23 22.49 2.25
C TYR A 387 8.62 22.84 1.77
N VAL A 388 8.99 24.12 1.88
CA VAL A 388 10.29 24.59 1.41
C VAL A 388 11.23 24.85 2.60
N PRO A 389 12.43 24.24 2.63
CA PRO A 389 12.96 23.24 1.69
C PRO A 389 12.59 21.77 1.98
N TRP A 390 12.22 21.06 0.91
CA TRP A 390 12.18 19.59 0.81
C TRP A 390 12.44 19.21 -0.65
N GLY A 391 13.49 18.43 -0.91
CA GLY A 391 13.79 17.96 -2.27
C GLY A 391 14.88 16.91 -2.35
N TYR A 392 15.17 16.47 -3.58
CA TYR A 392 16.26 15.58 -3.92
C TYR A 392 17.40 16.35 -4.61
N PHE A 393 18.63 16.10 -4.16
CA PHE A 393 19.83 16.80 -4.60
C PHE A 393 20.84 15.80 -5.17
N LYS A 394 21.53 16.19 -6.25
CA LYS A 394 22.47 15.31 -6.94
C LYS A 394 23.83 15.40 -6.26
N GLY A 395 24.32 14.29 -5.70
CA GLY A 395 25.71 14.17 -5.26
C GLY A 395 26.60 13.46 -6.29
N ARG A 396 27.89 13.39 -5.99
CA ARG A 396 28.91 12.81 -6.88
C ARG A 396 28.73 11.29 -7.10
N ASP A 397 28.38 10.57 -6.04
CA ASP A 397 28.22 9.11 -6.00
C ASP A 397 26.75 8.65 -5.98
N GLY A 398 25.78 9.56 -5.77
CA GLY A 398 24.38 9.18 -5.61
C GLY A 398 23.40 10.36 -5.64
N TRP A 399 22.27 10.20 -4.99
CA TRP A 399 21.27 11.23 -4.72
C TRP A 399 20.93 11.24 -3.24
N VAL A 400 20.56 12.40 -2.70
CA VAL A 400 20.14 12.56 -1.30
C VAL A 400 18.84 13.34 -1.24
N GLN A 401 17.90 12.90 -0.40
CA GLN A 401 16.75 13.69 -0.01
C GLN A 401 17.11 14.51 1.23
N ILE A 402 16.81 15.81 1.23
CA ILE A 402 16.99 16.69 2.39
C ILE A 402 15.68 17.46 2.61
N LYS A 403 15.23 17.54 3.88
CA LYS A 403 14.00 18.24 4.28
C LYS A 403 14.25 19.06 5.55
N SER A 404 13.75 20.29 5.61
CA SER A 404 13.63 21.03 6.87
C SER A 404 12.43 20.54 7.69
N ILE A 405 12.59 20.47 9.00
CA ILE A 405 11.45 20.40 9.93
C ILE A 405 10.60 21.66 9.76
N GLU A 406 9.28 21.53 9.82
CA GLU A 406 8.30 22.61 9.56
C GLU A 406 8.14 23.56 10.75
N THR A 407 9.26 24.05 11.26
CA THR A 407 9.37 25.07 12.30
C THR A 407 10.48 26.06 11.92
N GLU A 408 10.41 27.29 12.41
CA GLU A 408 11.46 28.28 12.14
C GLU A 408 12.82 27.85 12.73
N ASP A 409 12.82 27.18 13.89
CA ASP A 409 14.02 26.54 14.46
C ASP A 409 14.56 25.40 13.59
N GLY A 410 13.66 24.62 12.95
CA GLY A 410 14.03 23.56 12.02
C GLY A 410 14.69 24.10 10.75
N PHE A 411 14.12 25.15 10.16
CA PHE A 411 14.71 25.85 9.03
C PHE A 411 16.04 26.52 9.40
N ALA A 412 16.11 27.18 10.56
CA ALA A 412 17.34 27.79 11.06
C ALA A 412 18.45 26.76 11.35
N THR A 413 18.06 25.55 11.80
CA THR A 413 19.00 24.43 12.02
C THR A 413 19.58 23.92 10.71
N LEU A 414 18.75 23.73 9.68
CA LEU A 414 19.25 23.43 8.33
C LEU A 414 20.20 24.52 7.84
N LEU A 415 19.81 25.80 7.91
CA LEU A 415 20.66 26.92 7.47
C LEU A 415 22.02 26.92 8.17
N ARG A 416 22.06 26.68 9.49
CA ARG A 416 23.32 26.53 10.24
C ARG A 416 24.14 25.34 9.77
N ALA A 417 23.51 24.17 9.60
CA ALA A 417 24.18 22.94 9.17
C ALA A 417 24.80 23.07 7.77
N ILE A 418 24.16 23.79 6.85
CA ILE A 418 24.70 24.06 5.50
C ILE A 418 25.64 25.27 5.42
N GLY A 419 26.08 25.82 6.55
CA GLY A 419 27.03 26.96 6.60
C GLY A 419 26.41 28.33 6.28
N HIS A 420 25.10 28.42 6.13
CA HIS A 420 24.34 29.63 5.80
C HIS A 420 23.56 30.22 6.99
N GLY A 421 24.04 30.02 8.21
CA GLY A 421 23.41 30.50 9.44
C GLY A 421 23.17 32.01 9.52
N GLY A 422 23.90 32.81 8.73
CA GLY A 422 23.66 34.26 8.59
C GLY A 422 22.37 34.63 7.86
N LEU A 423 21.67 33.68 7.24
CA LEU A 423 20.35 33.88 6.63
C LEU A 423 19.19 33.65 7.62
N VAL A 424 19.48 33.27 8.87
CA VAL A 424 18.46 33.13 9.92
C VAL A 424 17.90 34.51 10.26
N GLY A 425 16.59 34.68 10.06
CA GLY A 425 15.91 35.97 10.22
C GLY A 425 15.90 36.87 8.98
N ASP A 426 16.43 36.43 7.84
CA ASP A 426 16.29 37.14 6.56
C ASP A 426 14.79 37.25 6.18
N PRO A 427 14.25 38.46 5.91
CA PRO A 427 12.85 38.65 5.56
C PRO A 427 12.35 37.80 4.39
N ARG A 428 13.23 37.42 3.44
CA ARG A 428 12.90 36.56 2.29
C ARG A 428 12.58 35.12 2.68
N PHE A 429 12.94 34.70 3.89
CA PHE A 429 12.77 33.32 4.37
C PHE A 429 11.99 33.24 5.69
N ALA A 430 11.39 34.34 6.15
CA ALA A 430 10.80 34.49 7.49
C ALA A 430 9.53 33.66 7.76
N ASN A 431 8.93 33.04 6.73
CA ASN A 431 7.77 32.16 6.86
C ASN A 431 7.67 31.20 5.63
N PRO A 432 6.80 30.17 5.66
CA PRO A 432 6.68 29.20 4.56
C PRO A 432 6.30 29.78 3.19
N ASP A 433 5.51 30.86 3.14
CA ASP A 433 5.12 31.50 1.88
C ASP A 433 6.30 32.27 1.27
N ALA A 434 7.01 33.06 2.08
CA ALA A 434 8.23 33.76 1.65
C ALA A 434 9.32 32.77 1.19
N ARG A 435 9.50 31.65 1.91
CA ARG A 435 10.37 30.53 1.47
C ARG A 435 9.89 29.91 0.15
N SER A 436 8.57 29.78 -0.04
CA SER A 436 7.96 29.26 -1.27
C SER A 436 8.12 30.17 -2.47
N GLU A 437 8.12 31.49 -2.29
CA GLU A 437 8.43 32.50 -3.31
C GLU A 437 9.93 32.48 -3.66
N ASN A 438 10.79 32.42 -2.64
CA ASN A 438 12.25 32.47 -2.79
C ASN A 438 12.91 31.09 -2.95
N ARG A 439 12.12 30.03 -3.26
CA ARG A 439 12.57 28.62 -3.24
C ARG A 439 13.79 28.33 -4.10
N ALA A 440 13.93 29.02 -5.23
CA ALA A 440 15.05 28.86 -6.14
C ALA A 440 16.40 29.21 -5.47
N ILE A 441 16.42 30.22 -4.60
CA ILE A 441 17.60 30.61 -3.83
C ILE A 441 17.94 29.50 -2.82
N ILE A 442 16.95 29.01 -2.08
CA ILE A 442 17.17 27.97 -1.05
C ILE A 442 17.71 26.69 -1.69
N TYR A 443 17.12 26.25 -2.81
CA TYR A 443 17.54 25.02 -3.48
C TYR A 443 18.88 25.14 -4.22
N ASP A 444 19.23 26.32 -4.75
CA ASP A 444 20.57 26.60 -5.29
C ASP A 444 21.64 26.55 -4.19
N LEU A 445 21.39 27.12 -3.01
CA LEU A 445 22.29 27.02 -1.84
C LEU A 445 22.47 25.56 -1.40
N MET A 446 21.38 24.78 -1.32
CA MET A 446 21.44 23.37 -0.93
C MET A 446 22.21 22.51 -1.94
N GLN A 447 21.98 22.69 -3.25
CA GLN A 447 22.71 21.94 -4.27
C GLN A 447 24.21 22.30 -4.26
N LYS A 448 24.57 23.59 -4.19
CA LYS A 448 25.97 24.03 -4.07
C LYS A 448 26.67 23.49 -2.83
N TRP A 449 25.94 23.39 -1.71
CA TRP A 449 26.46 22.76 -0.50
C TRP A 449 26.69 21.26 -0.71
N VAL A 450 25.75 20.54 -1.32
CA VAL A 450 25.90 19.11 -1.69
C VAL A 450 27.08 18.87 -2.63
N ASP A 451 27.32 19.73 -3.62
CA ASP A 451 28.43 19.64 -4.58
C ASP A 451 29.83 19.66 -3.90
N GLY A 452 29.91 20.27 -2.71
CA GLY A 452 31.11 20.33 -1.89
C GLY A 452 31.57 18.98 -1.31
N PHE A 453 30.69 17.99 -1.25
CA PHE A 453 30.98 16.69 -0.62
C PHE A 453 31.47 15.65 -1.64
N ALA A 454 32.34 14.75 -1.15
CA ALA A 454 32.83 13.62 -1.94
C ALA A 454 31.85 12.45 -2.03
N SER A 455 30.93 12.31 -1.05
CA SER A 455 29.96 11.21 -0.99
C SER A 455 28.64 11.61 -0.32
N ILE A 456 27.54 10.96 -0.73
CA ILE A 456 26.22 11.10 -0.08
C ILE A 456 26.29 10.71 1.40
N ARG A 457 27.08 9.69 1.74
CA ARG A 457 27.21 9.27 3.15
C ARG A 457 27.71 10.39 4.06
N ALA A 458 28.71 11.17 3.62
CA ALA A 458 29.22 12.27 4.44
C ALA A 458 28.19 13.39 4.64
N ILE A 459 27.29 13.61 3.67
CA ILE A 459 26.14 14.51 3.80
C ILE A 459 25.13 13.97 4.81
N VAL A 460 24.79 12.69 4.71
CA VAL A 460 23.83 12.02 5.61
C VAL A 460 24.34 12.06 7.04
N ASP A 461 25.57 11.61 7.29
CA ASP A 461 26.16 11.56 8.63
C ASP A 461 26.16 12.96 9.29
N LEU A 462 26.60 14.01 8.56
CA LEU A 462 26.63 15.39 9.06
C LEU A 462 25.24 15.95 9.36
N LEU A 463 24.26 15.75 8.47
CA LEU A 463 22.91 16.29 8.66
C LEU A 463 22.13 15.54 9.74
N VAL A 464 22.34 14.23 9.89
CA VAL A 464 21.80 13.46 11.03
C VAL A 464 22.36 13.99 12.36
N ASP A 465 23.68 14.19 12.46
CA ASP A 465 24.31 14.75 13.66
C ASP A 465 23.81 16.17 13.98
N ALA A 466 23.44 16.95 12.95
CA ALA A 466 22.85 18.28 13.08
C ALA A 466 21.33 18.27 13.37
N GLY A 467 20.67 17.10 13.45
CA GLY A 467 19.23 16.98 13.67
C GLY A 467 18.35 17.35 12.45
N VAL A 468 18.93 17.33 11.25
CA VAL A 468 18.24 17.65 9.98
C VAL A 468 17.76 16.37 9.30
N PRO A 469 16.45 16.25 8.96
CA PRO A 469 15.93 15.12 8.19
C PRO A 469 16.64 14.96 6.82
N VAL A 470 17.29 13.82 6.64
CA VAL A 470 18.09 13.48 5.47
C VAL A 470 17.99 11.97 5.20
N ALA A 471 18.05 11.55 3.93
CA ALA A 471 18.17 10.14 3.56
C ALA A 471 18.90 9.96 2.21
N PRO A 472 19.72 8.91 2.04
CA PRO A 472 20.21 8.51 0.72
C PRO A 472 19.07 7.97 -0.14
N VAL A 473 19.11 8.21 -1.45
CA VAL A 473 18.21 7.54 -2.40
C VAL A 473 18.83 6.21 -2.80
N ASN A 474 18.49 5.16 -2.05
CA ASN A 474 19.04 3.81 -2.21
C ASN A 474 18.61 3.15 -3.53
N THR A 475 19.52 2.41 -4.18
CA THR A 475 19.17 1.46 -5.25
C THR A 475 18.64 0.15 -4.66
N ILE A 476 17.98 -0.72 -5.44
CA ILE A 476 17.51 -2.02 -4.93
C ILE A 476 18.66 -2.86 -4.29
N PRO A 477 19.86 -2.96 -4.88
CA PRO A 477 21.04 -3.55 -4.24
C PRO A 477 21.49 -2.93 -2.91
N ASP A 478 21.11 -1.69 -2.61
CA ASP A 478 21.39 -1.00 -1.34
C ASP A 478 20.24 -1.24 -0.35
N VAL A 479 18.99 -1.13 -0.81
CA VAL A 479 17.77 -1.46 -0.05
C VAL A 479 17.88 -2.83 0.61
N VAL A 480 18.32 -3.86 -0.12
CA VAL A 480 18.44 -5.22 0.43
C VAL A 480 19.60 -5.42 1.42
N LYS A 481 20.45 -4.41 1.62
CA LYS A 481 21.58 -4.40 2.56
C LYS A 481 21.45 -3.31 3.63
N ASP A 482 20.40 -2.50 3.56
CA ASP A 482 20.23 -1.34 4.43
C ASP A 482 20.12 -1.78 5.90
N PRO A 483 20.92 -1.23 6.82
CA PRO A 483 20.94 -1.67 8.21
C PRO A 483 19.59 -1.58 8.92
N GLN A 484 18.76 -0.59 8.58
CA GLN A 484 17.45 -0.41 9.19
C GLN A 484 16.43 -1.40 8.60
N ILE A 485 16.49 -1.68 7.29
CA ILE A 485 15.65 -2.70 6.64
C ILE A 485 15.95 -4.10 7.21
N LEU A 486 17.24 -4.43 7.39
CA LEU A 486 17.68 -5.68 8.01
C LEU A 486 17.32 -5.75 9.50
N ALA A 487 17.57 -4.70 10.29
CA ALA A 487 17.21 -4.66 11.71
C ALA A 487 15.69 -4.78 11.95
N ARG A 488 14.88 -4.23 11.04
CA ARG A 488 13.41 -4.37 11.05
C ARG A 488 12.91 -5.71 10.50
N ARG A 489 13.80 -6.60 10.05
CA ARG A 489 13.47 -7.90 9.44
C ARG A 489 12.49 -7.75 8.28
N LEU A 490 12.68 -6.72 7.46
CA LEU A 490 11.90 -6.50 6.22
C LEU A 490 12.37 -7.40 5.07
N ILE A 491 13.49 -8.08 5.26
CA ILE A 491 13.89 -9.26 4.49
C ILE A 491 14.00 -10.43 5.48
N ILE A 492 13.41 -11.57 5.11
CA ILE A 492 13.40 -12.79 5.91
C ILE A 492 13.72 -14.00 5.05
N ASP A 493 14.47 -14.92 5.62
CA ASP A 493 14.71 -16.23 5.03
C ASP A 493 13.51 -17.15 5.26
N ARG A 494 13.10 -17.88 4.22
CA ARG A 494 11.98 -18.84 4.25
C ARG A 494 12.35 -20.14 3.53
N GLU A 495 12.01 -21.27 4.15
CA GLU A 495 12.25 -22.60 3.58
C GLU A 495 11.17 -22.97 2.55
N HIS A 496 11.60 -23.40 1.37
CA HIS A 496 10.76 -23.95 0.32
C HIS A 496 11.08 -25.43 0.07
N PRO A 497 10.09 -26.34 0.02
CA PRO A 497 10.32 -27.78 -0.13
C PRO A 497 11.17 -28.20 -1.34
N THR A 498 11.17 -27.42 -2.42
CA THR A 498 11.93 -27.70 -3.66
C THR A 498 13.03 -26.68 -4.00
N LEU A 499 13.07 -25.52 -3.33
CA LEU A 499 14.07 -24.46 -3.61
C LEU A 499 15.05 -24.24 -2.45
N GLY A 500 14.88 -24.92 -1.32
CA GLY A 500 15.64 -24.64 -0.11
C GLY A 500 15.28 -23.28 0.49
N THR A 501 16.22 -22.67 1.19
CA THR A 501 16.00 -21.38 1.86
C THR A 501 16.15 -20.21 0.88
N LEU A 502 15.14 -19.33 0.84
CA LEU A 502 15.10 -18.15 -0.02
C LEU A 502 14.92 -16.87 0.80
N PRO A 503 15.66 -15.78 0.51
CA PRO A 503 15.42 -14.47 1.10
C PRO A 503 14.22 -13.79 0.41
N LEU A 504 13.29 -13.27 1.19
CA LEU A 504 12.03 -12.68 0.70
C LEU A 504 11.68 -11.38 1.42
N GLN A 505 10.94 -10.52 0.74
CA GLN A 505 10.36 -9.33 1.36
C GLN A 505 9.29 -9.71 2.39
N ASN A 506 9.47 -9.26 3.63
CA ASN A 506 8.48 -9.34 4.69
C ASN A 506 7.53 -8.15 4.59
N HIS A 507 6.32 -8.40 4.08
CA HIS A 507 5.32 -7.35 3.89
C HIS A 507 4.64 -6.87 5.18
N TRP A 508 4.69 -7.63 6.26
CA TRP A 508 3.87 -7.31 7.43
C TRP A 508 4.48 -6.23 8.31
N GLY A 509 5.81 -6.26 8.51
CA GLY A 509 6.55 -5.24 9.28
C GLY A 509 6.21 -5.13 10.78
N VAL A 510 5.05 -5.65 11.19
CA VAL A 510 4.57 -5.83 12.55
C VAL A 510 5.04 -7.20 13.03
N ASN A 511 5.98 -7.20 13.96
CA ASN A 511 6.57 -8.42 14.49
C ASN A 511 5.67 -9.01 15.59
N PHE A 512 4.59 -9.71 15.21
CA PHE A 512 3.97 -10.71 16.08
C PHE A 512 4.98 -11.84 16.26
N ARG A 513 5.74 -11.77 17.37
CA ARG A 513 7.07 -12.40 17.50
C ARG A 513 7.10 -13.92 17.32
N ASP A 514 5.95 -14.58 17.39
CA ASP A 514 5.81 -16.04 17.45
C ASP A 514 4.90 -16.63 16.35
N SER A 515 4.48 -15.83 15.34
CA SER A 515 3.61 -16.27 14.24
C SER A 515 4.19 -17.46 13.46
N GLN A 516 3.51 -18.61 13.50
CA GLN A 516 3.95 -19.90 12.92
C GLN A 516 3.42 -20.15 11.50
N ALA A 517 3.12 -19.10 10.73
CA ALA A 517 2.69 -19.22 9.33
C ALA A 517 3.63 -20.15 8.52
N PRO A 518 3.11 -21.17 7.79
CA PRO A 518 3.94 -22.10 7.02
C PRO A 518 4.89 -21.38 6.06
N ALA A 519 6.13 -21.86 5.97
CA ALA A 519 7.22 -21.09 5.36
C ALA A 519 7.15 -20.96 3.82
N TYR A 520 6.24 -21.67 3.15
CA TYR A 520 6.17 -21.74 1.68
C TYR A 520 4.75 -21.49 1.14
N PRO A 521 4.61 -21.06 -0.12
CA PRO A 521 3.33 -21.04 -0.84
C PRO A 521 2.88 -22.46 -1.18
N PRO A 522 1.59 -22.80 -1.03
CA PRO A 522 1.12 -24.16 -1.24
C PRO A 522 1.21 -24.57 -2.72
N PHE A 523 1.59 -25.83 -2.94
CA PHE A 523 1.44 -26.45 -4.26
C PHE A 523 -0.05 -26.52 -4.62
N LEU A 524 -0.37 -26.45 -5.92
CA LEU A 524 -1.75 -26.43 -6.41
C LEU A 524 -2.49 -27.68 -5.91
N GLY A 525 -3.56 -27.47 -5.15
CA GLY A 525 -4.39 -28.53 -4.58
C GLY A 525 -3.77 -29.31 -3.42
N GLU A 526 -2.65 -28.86 -2.84
CA GLU A 526 -1.96 -29.56 -1.73
C GLU A 526 -2.87 -29.83 -0.53
N HIS A 527 -3.88 -28.99 -0.31
CA HIS A 527 -4.77 -29.05 0.84
C HIS A 527 -6.21 -29.46 0.46
N ASN A 528 -6.42 -30.03 -0.74
CA ASN A 528 -7.73 -30.52 -1.21
C ASN A 528 -8.37 -31.48 -0.19
N ARG A 529 -7.58 -32.44 0.31
CA ARG A 529 -7.97 -33.45 1.32
C ARG A 529 -8.48 -32.80 2.61
N GLU A 530 -7.67 -31.92 3.19
CA GLU A 530 -8.00 -31.20 4.42
C GLU A 530 -9.26 -30.33 4.25
N ALA A 531 -9.41 -29.65 3.11
CA ALA A 531 -10.61 -28.89 2.80
C ALA A 531 -11.85 -29.79 2.70
N THR A 532 -11.76 -30.98 2.10
CA THR A 532 -12.88 -31.94 2.07
C THR A 532 -13.22 -32.50 3.44
N GLU A 533 -12.23 -32.72 4.32
CA GLU A 533 -12.44 -33.15 5.71
C GLU A 533 -13.18 -32.05 6.52
N ILE A 534 -12.77 -30.78 6.40
CA ILE A 534 -13.45 -29.63 7.04
C ILE A 534 -14.90 -29.47 6.52
N ALA A 535 -15.12 -29.75 5.24
CA ALA A 535 -16.45 -29.77 4.63
C ALA A 535 -17.30 -31.02 4.98
N GLY A 536 -16.76 -31.96 5.78
CA GLY A 536 -17.47 -33.17 6.19
C GLY A 536 -17.76 -34.12 5.02
N LEU A 537 -16.85 -34.23 4.06
CA LEU A 537 -16.88 -35.27 3.03
C LEU A 537 -16.09 -36.49 3.52
N SER A 538 -16.55 -37.67 3.14
CA SER A 538 -15.86 -38.94 3.36
C SER A 538 -14.67 -39.13 2.41
N GLU A 539 -13.75 -40.04 2.75
CA GLU A 539 -12.64 -40.43 1.86
C GLU A 539 -13.12 -40.95 0.50
N ALA A 540 -14.25 -41.65 0.48
CA ALA A 540 -14.87 -42.14 -0.75
C ALA A 540 -15.35 -40.98 -1.64
N GLU A 541 -15.90 -39.91 -1.06
CA GLU A 541 -16.27 -38.70 -1.78
C GLU A 541 -15.04 -37.92 -2.27
N PHE A 542 -14.02 -37.71 -1.43
CA PHE A 542 -12.75 -37.08 -1.84
C PHE A 542 -12.11 -37.82 -3.03
N GLY A 543 -12.01 -39.15 -2.94
CA GLY A 543 -11.46 -39.99 -4.00
C GLY A 543 -12.31 -39.96 -5.28
N ARG A 544 -13.65 -39.85 -5.16
CA ARG A 544 -14.54 -39.66 -6.31
C ARG A 544 -14.31 -38.32 -6.99
N LEU A 545 -14.36 -37.21 -6.24
CA LEU A 545 -14.18 -35.86 -6.78
C LEU A 545 -12.82 -35.67 -7.46
N SER A 546 -11.77 -36.29 -6.92
CA SER A 546 -10.43 -36.28 -7.51
C SER A 546 -10.39 -37.06 -8.84
N ARG A 547 -10.99 -38.26 -8.92
CA ARG A 547 -11.08 -39.04 -10.18
C ARG A 547 -11.93 -38.38 -11.26
N GLU A 548 -12.96 -37.63 -10.87
CA GLU A 548 -13.83 -36.87 -11.77
C GLU A 548 -13.19 -35.53 -12.23
N GLY A 549 -12.01 -35.15 -11.69
CA GLY A 549 -11.36 -33.88 -12.00
C GLY A 549 -12.04 -32.64 -11.39
N VAL A 550 -12.99 -32.85 -10.47
CA VAL A 550 -13.62 -31.78 -9.68
C VAL A 550 -12.62 -31.18 -8.70
N LEU A 551 -11.71 -32.01 -8.19
CA LEU A 551 -10.51 -31.63 -7.47
C LEU A 551 -9.28 -32.04 -8.29
N ALA A 552 -8.23 -31.22 -8.27
CA ALA A 552 -6.95 -31.52 -8.92
C ALA A 552 -5.77 -31.16 -8.02
N SER A 553 -4.68 -31.90 -8.09
CA SER A 553 -3.40 -31.57 -7.44
C SER A 553 -2.27 -31.62 -8.47
N GLU A 554 -1.19 -30.87 -8.22
CA GLU A 554 0.06 -31.04 -8.97
C GLU A 554 0.95 -32.12 -8.33
N ALA A 555 1.77 -32.82 -9.11
CA ALA A 555 2.54 -33.98 -8.63
C ALA A 555 3.42 -33.70 -7.39
N ALA A 556 3.97 -32.48 -7.27
CA ALA A 556 4.73 -32.06 -6.10
C ALA A 556 3.90 -32.01 -4.81
N ALA A 557 2.61 -31.68 -4.91
CA ALA A 557 1.67 -31.75 -3.80
C ALA A 557 1.43 -33.20 -3.34
N ASP A 558 1.23 -34.11 -4.30
CA ASP A 558 1.02 -35.53 -4.03
C ASP A 558 2.26 -36.17 -3.38
N GLU A 559 3.46 -35.84 -3.86
CA GLU A 559 4.73 -36.27 -3.26
C GLU A 559 4.84 -35.81 -1.79
N ILE A 560 4.61 -34.52 -1.51
CA ILE A 560 4.69 -33.97 -0.15
C ILE A 560 3.66 -34.64 0.77
N ASN A 561 2.44 -34.85 0.29
CA ASN A 561 1.39 -35.51 1.04
C ASN A 561 1.72 -37.00 1.32
N SER A 562 2.37 -37.70 0.39
CA SER A 562 2.86 -39.08 0.61
C SER A 562 3.96 -39.16 1.68
N ARG A 563 4.85 -38.15 1.75
CA ARG A 563 5.88 -38.07 2.80
C ARG A 563 5.26 -37.75 4.16
N LYS A 564 4.27 -36.86 4.21
CA LYS A 564 3.51 -36.50 5.41
C LYS A 564 2.69 -37.67 5.98
N SER A 565 2.17 -38.58 5.14
CA SER A 565 1.47 -39.79 5.61
C SER A 565 2.43 -40.89 6.04
N GLY A 566 3.52 -41.11 5.29
CA GLY A 566 4.55 -42.10 5.64
C GLY A 566 5.18 -41.85 7.02
N SER A 567 5.50 -40.59 7.34
CA SER A 567 6.11 -40.25 8.64
C SER A 567 5.14 -40.33 9.83
N ARG A 568 3.82 -40.20 9.60
CA ARG A 568 2.80 -40.43 10.64
C ARG A 568 2.68 -41.90 10.99
N ASN A 569 2.77 -42.80 10.01
CA ASN A 569 2.72 -44.24 10.25
C ASN A 569 3.99 -44.71 10.99
N SER A 570 5.18 -44.23 10.64
CA SER A 570 6.44 -44.59 11.32
C SER A 570 6.65 -43.94 12.69
N ALA A 571 5.71 -43.10 13.15
CA ALA A 571 5.72 -42.48 14.48
C ALA A 571 4.56 -42.98 15.36
N ALA A 572 3.80 -43.97 14.86
CA ALA A 572 2.73 -44.67 15.57
C ALA A 572 3.06 -46.16 15.84
N GLU A 573 4.25 -46.60 15.41
CA GLU A 573 4.94 -47.83 15.83
C GLU A 573 5.98 -47.49 16.92
#